data_AF-A0A4S2HCX0-F1
#
_entry.id   AF-A0A4S2HCX0-F1
#
_cell.length_a   1.000
_cell.length_b   1.000
_cell.length_c   1.000
_cell.angle_alpha   90.00
_cell.angle_beta   90.00
_cell.angle_gamma   90.00
#
_symmetry.space_group_name_H-M   'P 1'
#
loop_
_entity.id
_entity.type
_entity.pdbx_description
1 polymer ?
#
loop_
_entity_poly.entity_id
_entity_poly.type
_entity_poly.pdbx_seq_one_letter_code
_entity_poly.pdbx_strand_id
1 'polypeptide(L)'
;MNQKQDPIIAAYRVFGLEGDEDFETVRKTFRSVIKTVHPDTSGDQSAKAVGKLQRMLKAYEVLRVYAPRYHELTITPEEARKGGLRTVFVGERNVMVRILPYSKTGAVVVPVGDSKWRVKILVRDVIVDGGQEMGKSEKKARERKAQELRDMERSEQESEDSAGLLRAFCDMFVKSPPAARLANWVRSTGKNDKAA
;
A
#
# COMPACT_ATOMS: atom_id res chain seq x y z
N MET A 1 -30.67 16.71 29.07
CA MET A 1 -29.55 15.81 29.45
C MET A 1 -29.63 14.53 28.64
N ASN A 2 -28.47 13.99 28.26
CA ASN A 2 -28.19 13.17 27.08
C ASN A 2 -28.58 11.68 27.17
N GLN A 3 -29.87 11.34 27.30
CA GLN A 3 -30.30 9.93 27.29
C GLN A 3 -29.91 9.13 26.03
N LYS A 4 -29.62 9.83 24.91
CA LYS A 4 -29.18 9.19 23.65
C LYS A 4 -27.69 8.81 23.63
N GLN A 5 -26.85 9.38 24.51
CA GLN A 5 -25.42 9.06 24.55
C GLN A 5 -25.11 7.83 25.41
N ASP A 6 -25.92 7.56 26.44
CA ASP A 6 -25.77 6.38 27.31
C ASP A 6 -25.73 5.03 26.55
N PRO A 7 -26.61 4.73 25.57
CA PRO A 7 -26.53 3.48 24.82
C PRO A 7 -25.31 3.41 23.90
N ILE A 8 -24.82 4.55 23.41
CA ILE A 8 -23.64 4.61 22.54
C ILE A 8 -22.39 4.32 23.38
N ILE A 9 -22.25 4.99 24.52
CA ILE A 9 -21.14 4.76 25.45
C ILE A 9 -21.17 3.32 25.98
N ALA A 10 -22.35 2.78 26.29
CA ALA A 10 -22.49 1.38 26.67
C ALA A 10 -22.04 0.42 25.56
N ALA A 11 -22.34 0.73 24.29
CA ALA A 11 -21.87 -0.07 23.16
C ALA A 11 -20.35 -0.02 23.00
N TYR A 12 -19.70 1.14 23.19
CA TYR A 12 -18.23 1.24 23.20
C TYR A 12 -17.60 0.43 24.34
N ARG A 13 -18.20 0.46 25.54
CA ARG A 13 -17.73 -0.33 26.69
C ARG A 13 -17.76 -1.84 26.45
N VAL A 14 -18.68 -2.36 25.64
CA VAL A 14 -18.70 -3.79 25.26
C VAL A 14 -17.40 -4.20 24.55
N PHE A 15 -16.76 -3.27 23.85
CA PHE A 15 -15.49 -3.48 23.16
C PHE A 15 -14.27 -2.98 23.94
N GLY A 16 -14.45 -2.44 25.15
CA GLY A 16 -13.36 -1.85 25.95
C GLY A 16 -12.85 -0.51 25.41
N LEU A 17 -13.73 0.25 24.74
CA LEU A 17 -13.42 1.54 24.13
C LEU A 17 -13.98 2.71 24.97
N GLU A 18 -13.37 3.88 24.86
CA GLU A 18 -13.66 5.09 25.66
C GLU A 18 -14.87 5.88 25.15
N GLY A 19 -15.19 5.81 23.85
CA GLY A 19 -16.42 6.37 23.29
C GLY A 19 -16.28 7.47 22.23
N ASP A 20 -15.06 7.82 21.83
CA ASP A 20 -14.80 8.80 20.75
C ASP A 20 -13.97 8.20 19.61
N GLU A 21 -13.72 6.89 19.64
CA GLU A 21 -12.96 6.21 18.61
C GLU A 21 -13.72 6.15 17.28
N ASP A 22 -12.95 6.20 16.20
CA ASP A 22 -13.43 6.01 14.84
C ASP A 22 -14.12 4.66 14.69
N PHE A 23 -15.17 4.62 13.87
CA PHE A 23 -15.78 3.41 13.40
C PHE A 23 -14.78 2.40 12.82
N GLU A 24 -13.70 2.84 12.17
CA GLU A 24 -12.67 1.92 11.69
C GLU A 24 -11.96 1.18 12.83
N THR A 25 -11.66 1.88 13.92
CA THR A 25 -11.07 1.30 15.13
C THR A 25 -12.05 0.31 15.77
N VAL A 26 -13.32 0.70 15.89
CA VAL A 26 -14.41 -0.20 16.36
C VAL A 26 -14.50 -1.46 15.49
N ARG A 27 -14.41 -1.32 14.16
CA ARG A 27 -14.47 -2.45 13.24
C ARG A 27 -13.28 -3.40 13.40
N LYS A 28 -12.08 -2.86 13.66
CA LYS A 28 -10.87 -3.65 13.90
C LYS A 28 -10.97 -4.42 15.23
N THR A 29 -11.39 -3.77 16.31
CA THR A 29 -11.56 -4.41 17.62
C THR A 29 -12.70 -5.42 17.62
N PHE A 30 -13.82 -5.11 16.97
CA PHE A 30 -14.90 -6.06 16.76
C PHE A 30 -14.43 -7.33 16.05
N ARG A 31 -13.64 -7.20 14.98
CA ARG A 31 -13.09 -8.34 14.25
C ARG A 31 -12.12 -9.17 15.10
N SER A 32 -11.29 -8.55 15.93
CA SER A 32 -10.38 -9.29 16.79
C SER A 32 -11.15 -10.04 17.89
N VAL A 33 -12.16 -9.41 18.49
CA VAL A 33 -12.99 -9.99 19.55
C VAL A 33 -13.91 -11.09 19.02
N ILE A 34 -14.49 -10.94 17.82
CA ILE A 34 -15.31 -12.01 17.23
C ILE A 34 -14.47 -13.23 16.91
N LYS A 35 -13.25 -13.07 16.40
CA LYS A 35 -12.37 -14.22 16.13
C LYS A 35 -12.10 -15.06 17.38
N THR A 36 -12.09 -14.45 18.56
CA THR A 36 -11.87 -15.17 19.83
C THR A 36 -13.16 -15.73 20.44
N VAL A 37 -14.31 -15.09 20.20
CA VAL A 37 -15.60 -15.43 20.83
C VAL A 37 -16.52 -16.25 19.91
N HIS A 38 -16.20 -16.40 18.63
CA HIS A 38 -17.04 -17.15 17.69
C HIS A 38 -17.17 -18.62 18.13
N PRO A 39 -18.38 -19.20 18.15
CA PRO A 39 -18.60 -20.58 18.61
C PRO A 39 -17.78 -21.60 17.81
N ASP A 40 -17.62 -21.38 16.51
CA ASP A 40 -16.82 -22.28 15.65
C ASP A 40 -15.32 -22.22 15.91
N THR A 41 -14.81 -21.13 16.50
CA THR A 41 -13.37 -20.95 16.76
C THR A 41 -13.01 -21.24 18.22
N SER A 42 -13.92 -20.92 19.15
CA SER A 42 -13.74 -21.15 20.57
C SER A 42 -14.13 -22.56 21.02
N GLY A 43 -14.89 -23.30 20.21
CA GLY A 43 -15.43 -24.62 20.55
C GLY A 43 -16.50 -24.59 21.65
N ASP A 44 -16.82 -23.41 22.19
CA ASP A 44 -17.70 -23.22 23.33
C ASP A 44 -19.09 -22.76 22.87
N GLN A 45 -19.98 -23.73 22.61
CA GLN A 45 -21.35 -23.48 22.16
C GLN A 45 -22.33 -23.16 23.30
N SER A 46 -21.81 -22.82 24.48
CA SER A 46 -22.61 -22.47 25.65
C SER A 46 -23.61 -21.33 25.35
N ALA A 47 -24.83 -21.42 25.89
CA ALA A 47 -25.84 -20.37 25.79
C ALA A 47 -25.33 -19.00 26.27
N LYS A 48 -24.36 -19.00 27.20
CA LYS A 48 -23.68 -17.78 27.67
C LYS A 48 -22.78 -17.15 26.60
N ALA A 49 -22.07 -17.96 25.81
CA ALA A 49 -21.22 -17.51 24.71
C ALA A 49 -22.07 -16.90 23.59
N VAL A 50 -23.17 -17.57 23.22
CA VAL A 50 -24.13 -17.07 22.23
C VAL A 50 -24.76 -15.74 22.68
N GLY A 51 -25.17 -15.63 23.95
CA GLY A 51 -25.73 -14.39 24.50
C GLY A 51 -24.71 -13.24 24.61
N LYS A 52 -23.41 -13.55 24.74
CA LYS A 52 -22.33 -12.55 24.67
C LYS A 52 -22.12 -12.08 23.22
N LEU A 53 -22.11 -12.99 22.26
CA LEU A 53 -22.00 -12.69 20.84
C LEU A 53 -23.16 -11.82 20.35
N GLN A 54 -24.40 -12.15 20.71
CA GLN A 54 -25.57 -11.35 20.35
C GLN A 54 -25.49 -9.91 20.90
N ARG A 55 -25.00 -9.73 22.12
CA ARG A 55 -24.77 -8.39 22.69
C ARG A 55 -23.70 -7.61 21.92
N MET A 56 -22.62 -8.27 21.50
CA MET A 56 -21.58 -7.65 20.68
C MET A 56 -22.08 -7.27 19.29
N LEU A 57 -22.89 -8.12 18.65
CA LEU A 57 -23.50 -7.81 17.35
C LEU A 57 -24.43 -6.60 17.44
N LYS A 58 -25.30 -6.55 18.45
CA LYS A 58 -26.19 -5.40 18.71
C LYS A 58 -25.39 -4.13 18.98
N ALA A 59 -24.34 -4.21 19.81
CA ALA A 59 -23.46 -3.07 20.07
C ALA A 59 -22.78 -2.58 18.78
N TYR A 60 -22.31 -3.49 17.92
CA TYR A 60 -21.71 -3.14 16.65
C TYR A 60 -22.70 -2.49 15.68
N GLU A 61 -23.96 -2.94 15.62
CA GLU A 61 -25.00 -2.31 14.80
C GLU A 61 -25.30 -0.87 15.25
N VAL A 62 -25.36 -0.63 16.55
CA VAL A 62 -25.50 0.72 17.11
C VAL A 62 -24.30 1.58 16.69
N LEU A 63 -23.08 1.09 16.91
CA LEU A 63 -21.87 1.84 16.55
C LEU A 63 -21.74 2.07 15.04
N ARG A 64 -22.22 1.14 14.20
CA ARG A 64 -22.24 1.34 12.75
C ARG A 64 -23.09 2.54 12.32
N VAL A 65 -24.14 2.85 13.06
CA VAL A 65 -25.05 3.97 12.74
C VAL A 65 -24.55 5.28 13.33
N TYR A 66 -23.97 5.25 14.54
CA TYR A 66 -23.69 6.43 15.36
C TYR A 66 -22.21 6.77 15.56
N ALA A 67 -21.28 5.84 15.33
CA ALA A 67 -19.86 6.13 15.51
C ALA A 67 -19.39 7.18 14.49
N PRO A 68 -18.56 8.14 14.93
CA PRO A 68 -17.98 9.13 14.03
C PRO A 68 -17.02 8.45 13.07
N ARG A 69 -16.96 8.97 11.84
CA ARG A 69 -15.98 8.57 10.84
C ARG A 69 -15.02 9.71 10.59
N TYR A 70 -13.72 9.44 10.60
CA TYR A 70 -12.74 10.48 10.33
C TYR A 70 -12.32 10.50 8.85
N HIS A 71 -12.17 11.69 8.31
CA HIS A 71 -11.56 11.93 7.02
C HIS A 71 -10.47 12.99 7.16
N GLU A 72 -9.31 12.74 6.59
CA GLU A 72 -8.19 13.68 6.66
C GLU A 72 -8.23 14.63 5.46
N LEU A 73 -8.33 15.92 5.74
CA LEU A 73 -8.31 16.98 4.73
C LEU A 73 -6.99 17.73 4.80
N THR A 74 -6.21 17.66 3.74
CA THR A 74 -5.01 18.47 3.59
C THR A 74 -5.36 19.86 3.05
N ILE A 75 -4.93 20.89 3.76
CA ILE A 75 -5.08 22.30 3.38
C ILE A 75 -3.74 23.01 3.43
N THR A 76 -3.56 24.03 2.59
CA THR A 76 -2.37 24.87 2.64
C THR A 76 -2.43 25.82 3.84
N PRO A 77 -1.28 26.36 4.32
CA PRO A 77 -1.28 27.36 5.38
C PRO A 77 -2.04 28.64 4.99
N GLU A 78 -2.03 29.02 3.71
CA GLU A 78 -2.79 30.18 3.23
C GLU A 78 -4.31 29.94 3.30
N GLU A 79 -4.76 28.77 2.86
CA GLU A 79 -6.15 28.34 3.01
C GLU A 79 -6.55 28.27 4.49
N ALA A 80 -5.66 27.79 5.36
CA ALA A 80 -5.89 27.72 6.80
C ALA A 80 -6.05 29.11 7.44
N ARG A 81 -5.26 30.10 7.00
CA ARG A 81 -5.38 31.50 7.47
C ARG A 81 -6.67 32.15 7.01
N LYS A 82 -7.00 32.03 5.72
CA LYS A 82 -8.19 32.65 5.12
C LYS A 82 -9.48 32.00 5.61
N GLY A 83 -9.46 30.68 5.81
CA GLY A 83 -10.65 29.87 6.05
C GLY A 83 -11.61 29.90 4.85
N GLY A 84 -12.83 29.44 5.05
CA GLY A 84 -13.91 29.49 4.05
C GLY A 84 -14.78 28.25 4.02
N LEU A 85 -15.70 28.21 3.06
CA LEU A 85 -16.47 27.02 2.71
C LEU A 85 -15.71 26.24 1.65
N ARG A 86 -15.43 24.96 1.91
CA ARG A 86 -14.76 24.06 0.98
C ARG A 86 -15.60 22.83 0.74
N THR A 87 -15.69 22.40 -0.50
CA THR A 87 -16.27 21.10 -0.84
C THR A 87 -15.19 20.03 -0.72
N VAL A 88 -15.46 19.00 0.08
CA VAL A 88 -14.56 17.87 0.32
C VAL A 88 -15.24 16.60 -0.17
N PHE A 89 -14.47 15.73 -0.81
CA PHE A 89 -14.95 14.42 -1.22
C PHE A 89 -14.74 13.43 -0.08
N VAL A 90 -15.82 13.11 0.64
CA VAL A 90 -15.78 12.22 1.80
C VAL A 90 -16.46 10.90 1.41
N GLY A 91 -15.66 9.86 1.19
CA GLY A 91 -16.14 8.58 0.69
C GLY A 91 -16.58 8.68 -0.77
N GLU A 92 -17.88 8.60 -1.04
CA GLU A 92 -18.49 8.70 -2.38
C GLU A 92 -19.32 9.98 -2.56
N ARG A 93 -19.30 10.89 -1.58
CA ARG A 93 -20.16 12.08 -1.55
C ARG A 93 -19.34 13.35 -1.47
N ASN A 94 -19.84 14.39 -2.13
CA ASN A 94 -19.38 15.75 -1.97
C ASN A 94 -20.07 16.39 -0.77
N VAL A 95 -19.30 16.84 0.22
CA VAL A 95 -19.85 17.48 1.41
C VAL A 95 -19.16 18.83 1.62
N MET A 96 -19.91 19.83 2.04
CA MET A 96 -19.36 21.15 2.35
C MET A 96 -18.86 21.20 3.79
N VAL A 97 -17.64 21.70 3.96
CA VAL A 97 -16.98 21.87 5.26
C VAL A 97 -16.63 23.33 5.43
N ARG A 98 -17.00 23.92 6.57
CA ARG A 98 -16.64 25.29 6.90
C ARG A 98 -15.35 25.31 7.71
N ILE A 99 -14.25 25.69 7.07
CA ILE A 99 -12.95 25.85 7.69
C ILE A 99 -12.90 27.22 8.35
N LEU A 100 -12.60 27.26 9.64
CA LEU A 100 -12.45 28.50 10.39
C LEU A 100 -11.12 29.19 10.03
N PRO A 101 -11.05 30.52 10.03
CA PRO A 101 -9.79 31.22 9.83
C PRO A 101 -8.80 30.85 10.95
N TYR A 102 -7.53 30.75 10.60
CA TYR A 102 -6.45 30.30 11.49
C TYR A 102 -6.65 28.87 12.03
N SER A 103 -7.25 27.98 11.23
CA SER A 103 -7.37 26.56 11.59
C SER A 103 -5.98 25.92 11.76
N LYS A 104 -5.79 25.19 12.86
CA LYS A 104 -4.56 24.46 13.16
C LYS A 104 -4.62 23.03 12.66
N THR A 105 -3.46 22.41 12.47
CA THR A 105 -3.34 20.96 12.25
C THR A 105 -3.96 20.21 13.43
N GLY A 106 -4.79 19.20 13.12
CA GLY A 106 -5.54 18.43 14.11
C GLY A 106 -6.91 19.01 14.44
N ALA A 107 -7.28 20.19 13.92
CA ALA A 107 -8.62 20.74 14.10
C ALA A 107 -9.68 19.80 13.48
N VAL A 108 -10.72 19.51 14.25
CA VAL A 108 -11.82 18.65 13.81
C VAL A 108 -13.01 19.53 13.42
N VAL A 109 -13.48 19.38 12.19
CA VAL A 109 -14.63 20.11 11.66
C VAL A 109 -15.73 19.13 11.28
N VAL A 110 -16.97 19.47 11.63
CA VAL A 110 -18.15 18.71 11.23
C VAL A 110 -18.65 19.25 9.88
N PRO A 111 -18.83 18.41 8.86
CA PRO A 111 -19.41 18.83 7.60
C PRO A 111 -20.84 19.34 7.77
N VAL A 112 -21.24 20.25 6.89
CA VAL A 112 -22.60 20.77 6.82
C VAL A 112 -23.49 19.70 6.19
N GLY A 113 -24.52 19.26 6.93
CA GLY A 113 -25.51 18.28 6.47
C GLY A 113 -25.22 16.84 6.90
N ASP A 114 -23.97 16.48 7.17
CA ASP A 114 -23.57 15.13 7.60
C ASP A 114 -22.88 15.14 8.97
N SER A 115 -23.67 14.93 10.04
CA SER A 115 -23.17 14.92 11.42
C SER A 115 -22.35 13.68 11.81
N LYS A 116 -22.32 12.65 10.95
CA LYS A 116 -21.60 11.39 11.20
C LYS A 116 -20.13 11.45 10.83
N TRP A 117 -19.78 12.36 9.92
CA TRP A 117 -18.40 12.52 9.47
C TRP A 117 -17.72 13.62 10.28
N ARG A 118 -16.43 13.42 10.54
CA ARG A 118 -15.55 14.38 11.19
C ARG A 118 -14.33 14.55 10.30
N VAL A 119 -14.06 15.78 9.89
CA VAL A 119 -12.93 16.09 9.02
C VAL A 119 -11.79 16.61 9.88
N LYS A 120 -10.68 15.87 9.92
CA LYS A 120 -9.43 16.29 10.57
C LYS A 120 -8.64 17.14 9.58
N ILE A 121 -8.39 18.38 9.93
CA ILE A 121 -7.60 19.30 9.13
C ILE A 121 -6.12 19.01 9.35
N LEU A 122 -5.40 18.76 8.26
CA LEU A 122 -3.95 18.70 8.24
C LEU A 122 -3.44 19.90 7.46
N VAL A 123 -2.89 20.88 8.17
CA VAL A 123 -2.23 22.01 7.52
C VAL A 123 -0.83 21.56 7.12
N ARG A 124 -0.62 21.42 5.82
CA ARG A 124 0.68 21.08 5.24
C ARG A 124 0.89 21.99 4.06
N ASP A 125 2.12 22.46 3.87
CA ASP A 125 2.48 23.01 2.57
C ASP A 125 2.32 21.90 1.55
N VAL A 126 1.65 22.21 0.44
CA VAL A 126 1.80 21.40 -0.76
C VAL A 126 3.26 21.55 -1.10
N ILE A 127 4.06 20.53 -0.81
CA ILE A 127 5.32 20.34 -1.49
C ILE A 127 4.90 20.13 -2.93
N VAL A 128 4.71 21.23 -3.65
CA VAL A 128 4.86 21.21 -5.08
C VAL A 128 6.29 20.71 -5.20
N ASP A 129 6.47 19.49 -5.70
CA ASP A 129 7.70 19.16 -6.41
C ASP A 129 7.75 20.22 -7.50
N GLY A 130 8.27 21.39 -7.14
CA GLY A 130 8.42 22.54 -7.99
C GLY A 130 9.39 22.00 -8.98
N GLY A 131 8.85 21.51 -10.10
CA GLY A 131 9.57 20.68 -11.05
C GLY A 131 10.88 21.38 -11.27
N GLN A 132 11.92 20.90 -10.60
CA GLN A 132 13.26 21.28 -10.96
C GLN A 132 13.33 20.62 -12.32
N GLU A 133 13.03 21.41 -13.36
CA GLU A 133 13.35 21.03 -14.72
C GLU A 133 14.80 20.56 -14.61
N MET A 134 15.00 19.25 -14.66
CA MET A 134 16.31 18.65 -14.50
C MET A 134 17.23 19.45 -15.41
N GLY A 135 18.20 20.13 -14.82
CA GLY A 135 19.04 21.04 -15.57
C GLY A 135 19.59 20.31 -16.79
N LYS A 136 19.75 20.99 -17.93
CA LYS A 136 20.27 20.34 -19.17
C LYS A 136 21.56 19.55 -18.92
N SER A 137 22.34 19.93 -17.90
CA SER A 137 23.52 19.22 -17.38
C SER A 137 23.19 17.89 -16.69
N GLU A 138 22.18 17.86 -15.81
CA GLU A 138 21.77 16.68 -15.06
C GLU A 138 21.12 15.62 -15.97
N LYS A 139 20.31 16.08 -16.94
CA LYS A 139 19.73 15.19 -17.97
C LYS A 139 20.82 14.51 -18.80
N LYS A 140 21.82 15.26 -19.26
CA LYS A 140 22.98 14.71 -19.98
C LYS A 140 23.81 13.74 -19.13
N ALA A 141 24.02 14.05 -17.85
CA ALA A 141 24.75 13.16 -16.94
C ALA A 141 24.04 11.82 -16.74
N ARG A 142 22.70 11.85 -16.66
CA ARG A 142 21.87 10.65 -16.50
C ARG A 142 21.80 9.83 -17.78
N GLU A 143 21.70 10.48 -18.95
CA GLU A 143 21.78 9.82 -20.26
C GLU A 143 23.14 9.14 -20.46
N ARG A 144 24.24 9.82 -20.11
CA ARG A 144 25.58 9.24 -20.15
C ARG A 144 25.72 8.02 -19.23
N LYS A 145 25.25 8.13 -17.99
CA LYS A 145 25.31 7.01 -17.03
C LYS A 145 24.43 5.82 -17.47
N ALA A 146 23.28 6.09 -18.08
CA ALA A 146 22.43 5.05 -18.65
C ALA A 146 23.07 4.37 -19.87
N GLN A 147 23.82 5.13 -20.67
CA GLN A 147 24.55 4.58 -21.80
C GLN A 147 25.75 3.73 -21.35
N GLU A 148 26.50 4.20 -20.35
CA GLU A 148 27.60 3.45 -19.72
C GLU A 148 27.10 2.11 -19.14
N LEU A 149 25.94 2.10 -18.47
CA LEU A 149 25.32 0.87 -17.97
C LEU A 149 24.95 -0.11 -19.10
N ARG A 150 24.35 0.39 -20.19
CA ARG A 150 23.99 -0.46 -21.34
C ARG A 150 25.21 -1.03 -22.05
N ASP A 151 26.29 -0.25 -22.15
CA ASP A 151 27.53 -0.71 -22.77
C ASP A 151 28.24 -1.74 -21.86
N MET A 152 28.17 -1.57 -20.53
CA MET A 152 28.62 -2.58 -19.57
C MET A 152 27.80 -3.88 -19.69
N GLU A 153 26.46 -3.80 -19.66
CA GLU A 153 25.58 -4.96 -19.82
C GLU A 153 25.86 -5.71 -21.13
N ARG A 154 26.11 -4.98 -22.23
CA ARG A 154 26.49 -5.60 -23.51
C ARG A 154 27.83 -6.32 -23.42
N SER A 155 28.83 -5.69 -22.80
CA SER A 155 30.16 -6.30 -22.63
C SER A 155 30.12 -7.53 -21.71
N GLU A 156 29.30 -7.50 -20.67
CA GLU A 156 29.08 -8.64 -19.78
C GLU A 156 28.44 -9.80 -20.56
N GLN A 157 27.43 -9.52 -21.38
CA GLN A 157 26.76 -10.54 -22.18
C GLN A 157 27.69 -11.17 -23.24
N GLU A 158 28.54 -10.37 -23.90
CA GLU A 158 29.59 -10.89 -24.80
C GLU A 158 30.63 -11.76 -24.06
N SER A 159 30.94 -11.41 -22.81
CA SER A 159 31.84 -12.19 -21.96
C SER A 159 31.21 -13.52 -21.51
N GLU A 160 29.91 -13.53 -21.22
CA GLU A 160 29.16 -14.74 -20.85
C GLU A 160 29.00 -15.69 -22.05
N ASP A 161 28.73 -15.15 -23.24
CA ASP A 161 28.64 -15.92 -24.48
C ASP A 161 29.99 -16.58 -24.83
N SER A 162 31.09 -15.83 -24.72
CA SER A 162 32.44 -16.36 -24.96
C SER A 162 32.88 -17.37 -23.89
N ALA A 163 32.55 -17.14 -22.61
CA ALA A 163 32.77 -18.10 -21.54
C ALA A 163 31.93 -19.38 -21.73
N GLY A 164 30.69 -19.25 -22.20
CA GLY A 164 29.82 -20.37 -22.56
C GLY A 164 30.42 -21.21 -23.71
N LEU A 165 30.98 -20.56 -24.72
CA LEU A 165 31.66 -21.21 -25.84
C LEU A 165 32.92 -21.98 -25.40
N LEU A 166 33.75 -21.35 -24.55
CA LEU A 166 34.93 -21.99 -23.95
C LEU A 166 34.55 -23.18 -23.06
N ARG A 167 33.48 -23.04 -22.26
CA ARG A 167 32.99 -24.12 -21.40
C ARG A 167 32.45 -25.29 -22.21
N ALA A 168 31.73 -25.03 -23.30
CA ALA A 168 31.29 -26.05 -24.25
C ALA A 168 32.46 -26.75 -24.94
N PHE A 169 33.50 -26.00 -25.33
CA PHE A 169 34.74 -26.56 -25.87
C PHE A 169 35.47 -27.45 -24.86
N CYS A 170 35.66 -26.97 -23.63
CA CYS A 170 36.30 -27.73 -22.55
C CYS A 170 35.51 -29.01 -22.23
N ASP A 171 34.18 -28.95 -22.19
CA ASP A 171 33.34 -30.13 -21.96
C ASP A 171 33.45 -31.14 -23.12
N MET A 172 33.40 -30.68 -24.37
CA MET A 172 33.61 -31.55 -25.53
C MET A 172 35.02 -32.15 -25.55
N PHE A 173 36.05 -31.40 -25.15
CA PHE A 173 37.41 -31.89 -25.20
C PHE A 173 37.69 -32.86 -24.05
N VAL A 174 37.36 -32.48 -22.81
CA VAL A 174 37.71 -33.25 -21.60
C VAL A 174 36.80 -34.46 -21.39
N LYS A 175 35.49 -34.36 -21.66
CA LYS A 175 34.55 -35.46 -21.40
C LYS A 175 34.43 -36.46 -22.56
N SER A 176 34.94 -36.15 -23.74
CA SER A 176 34.93 -37.09 -24.87
C SER A 176 36.10 -38.08 -24.77
N PRO A 177 35.87 -39.40 -24.91
CA PRO A 177 36.95 -40.38 -24.99
C PRO A 177 37.84 -40.12 -26.21
N PRO A 178 39.15 -40.48 -26.17
CA PRO A 178 40.11 -40.18 -27.24
C PRO A 178 39.65 -40.62 -28.65
N ALA A 179 38.91 -41.73 -28.75
CA ALA A 179 38.35 -42.23 -30.01
C ALA A 179 37.25 -41.31 -30.59
N ALA A 180 36.44 -40.68 -29.74
CA ALA A 180 35.41 -39.74 -30.17
C ALA A 180 36.01 -38.43 -30.70
N ARG A 181 37.18 -38.01 -30.18
CA ARG A 181 37.95 -36.86 -30.69
C ARG A 181 38.45 -37.11 -32.12
N LEU A 182 39.03 -38.27 -32.38
CA LEU A 182 39.48 -38.70 -33.71
C LEU A 182 38.34 -38.80 -34.72
N ALA A 183 37.20 -39.38 -34.33
CA ALA A 183 36.04 -39.53 -35.21
C ALA A 183 35.39 -38.18 -35.61
N ASN A 184 35.42 -37.18 -34.73
CA ASN A 184 34.93 -35.84 -35.06
C ASN A 184 35.92 -35.05 -35.93
N TRP A 185 37.23 -35.23 -35.72
CA TRP A 185 38.26 -34.62 -36.55
C TRP A 185 38.22 -35.16 -37.99
N VAL A 186 38.10 -36.49 -38.17
CA VAL A 186 37.94 -37.11 -39.50
C VAL A 186 36.64 -36.68 -40.20
N ARG A 187 35.56 -36.45 -39.45
CA ARG A 187 34.31 -35.90 -40.02
C ARG A 187 34.40 -34.42 -40.39
N SER A 188 35.19 -33.64 -39.65
CA SER A 188 35.45 -32.22 -39.94
C SER A 188 36.32 -32.05 -41.20
N THR A 189 37.34 -32.87 -41.38
CA THR A 189 38.19 -32.84 -42.58
C THR A 189 37.46 -33.38 -43.81
N GLY A 190 36.66 -34.45 -43.68
CA GLY A 190 35.88 -35.01 -44.79
C GLY A 190 34.72 -34.14 -45.29
N LYS A 191 34.31 -33.10 -44.56
CA LYS A 191 33.29 -32.14 -45.00
C LYS A 191 33.85 -31.00 -45.85
N ASN A 192 35.14 -30.67 -45.70
CA ASN A 192 35.78 -29.61 -46.49
C ASN A 192 36.23 -30.09 -47.88
N ASP A 193 36.40 -31.40 -48.10
CA ASP A 193 36.82 -31.95 -49.40
C ASP A 193 35.67 -32.15 -50.42
N LYS A 194 34.45 -31.68 -50.11
CA LYS A 194 33.30 -31.67 -51.06
C LYS A 194 32.88 -30.26 -51.51
N ALA A 195 33.70 -29.25 -51.25
CA ALA A 195 33.50 -27.89 -51.72
C ALA A 195 34.73 -27.38 -52.51
N ALA A 196 35.13 -28.16 -53.51
CA ALA A 196 35.99 -27.73 -54.61
C ALA A 196 35.42 -28.30 -55.92
#